data_AF-A0A397U941-F1
#
_entry.id   AF-A0A397U941-F1
#
_cell.length_a   1.000
_cell.length_b   1.000
_cell.length_c   1.000
_cell.angle_alpha   90.00
_cell.angle_beta   90.00
_cell.angle_gamma   90.00
#
_symmetry.space_group_name_H-M   'P 1'
#
loop_
_entity.id
_entity.type
_entity.pdbx_description
1 polymer ?
#
loop_
_entity_poly.entity_id
_entity_poly.type
_entity_poly.pdbx_seq_one_letter_code
_entity_poly.pdbx_strand_id
1 'polypeptide(L)'
;MPIGIFNFETGYIFFLILPHSEIIVETLAFLDENKLIMISKDPLYRIYIFTRENNKFIHRSTIKVETYDEKIFLSNGKLFIYDENLGSITKWDIRTSKFEAYFLFDNSFDVD
;
A
#
# COMPACT_ATOMS: atom_id res chain seq x y z
N MET A 1 13.23 -12.73 5.34
CA MET A 1 14.42 -11.97 4.87
C MET A 1 14.08 -10.48 4.96
N PRO A 2 14.91 -9.62 5.58
CA PRO A 2 14.63 -8.18 5.65
C PRO A 2 14.89 -7.50 4.30
N ILE A 3 14.08 -6.49 3.95
CA ILE A 3 14.34 -5.64 2.78
C ILE A 3 15.15 -4.44 3.24
N GLY A 4 16.26 -4.15 2.55
CA GLY A 4 17.09 -2.98 2.79
C GLY A 4 16.59 -1.79 1.98
N ILE A 5 16.42 -0.64 2.64
CA ILE A 5 16.06 0.64 2.03
C ILE A 5 17.25 1.57 2.19
N PHE A 6 17.87 1.96 1.08
CA PHE A 6 19.05 2.82 1.08
C PHE A 6 18.67 4.29 0.88
N ASN A 7 19.14 5.16 1.78
CA ASN A 7 19.06 6.61 1.62
C ASN A 7 20.34 7.11 0.94
N PHE A 8 20.23 7.61 -0.30
CA PHE A 8 21.36 8.11 -1.08
C PHE A 8 21.94 9.43 -0.55
N GLU A 9 21.15 10.26 0.12
CA GLU A 9 21.60 11.55 0.67
C GLU A 9 22.45 11.33 1.92
N THR A 10 22.02 10.45 2.81
CA THR A 10 22.68 10.22 4.10
C THR A 10 23.61 9.01 4.11
N GLY A 11 23.53 8.13 3.11
CA GLY A 11 24.24 6.85 3.06
C GLY A 11 23.75 5.81 4.07
N TYR A 12 22.63 6.05 4.75
CA TYR A 12 22.10 5.13 5.76
C TYR A 12 21.22 4.04 5.14
N ILE A 13 21.26 2.85 5.74
CA ILE A 13 20.36 1.74 5.41
C ILE A 13 19.29 1.63 6.50
N PHE A 14 18.04 1.58 6.08
CA PHE A 14 16.91 1.20 6.91
C PHE A 14 16.48 -0.22 6.59
N PHE A 15 15.98 -0.94 7.59
CA PHE A 15 15.48 -2.30 7.40
C PHE A 15 13.96 -2.34 7.50
N LEU A 16 13.32 -2.92 6.49
CA LEU A 16 11.93 -3.30 6.53
C LEU A 16 11.82 -4.74 7.03
N ILE A 17 11.16 -4.92 8.18
CA ILE A 17 10.90 -6.24 8.76
C ILE A 17 9.54 -6.71 8.26
N LEU A 18 9.54 -7.68 7.34
CA LEU A 18 8.30 -8.26 6.84
C LEU A 18 7.57 -9.03 7.95
N PRO A 19 6.23 -8.94 8.02
CA PRO A 19 5.47 -9.66 9.04
C PRO A 19 5.49 -11.19 8.83
N HIS A 20 5.71 -11.66 7.61
CA HIS A 20 5.87 -13.08 7.27
C HIS A 20 6.97 -13.25 6.21
N SER A 21 7.63 -14.42 6.20
CA SER A 21 8.75 -14.72 5.27
C SER A 21 8.31 -15.01 3.84
N GLU A 22 7.05 -15.37 3.62
CA GLU A 22 6.48 -15.82 2.34
C GLU A 22 5.78 -14.70 1.56
N ILE A 23 5.93 -13.45 2.00
CA ILE A 23 5.29 -12.29 1.38
C ILE A 23 5.99 -11.96 0.06
N ILE A 24 5.23 -11.99 -1.03
CA ILE A 24 5.65 -11.43 -2.32
C ILE A 24 5.33 -9.94 -2.30
N VAL A 25 6.36 -9.11 -2.46
CA VAL A 25 6.25 -7.65 -2.46
C VAL A 25 6.09 -7.15 -3.90
N GLU A 26 4.91 -6.63 -4.22
CA GLU A 26 4.63 -6.06 -5.54
C GLU A 26 4.95 -4.56 -5.59
N THR A 27 4.63 -3.84 -4.52
CA THR A 27 4.79 -2.39 -4.49
C THR A 27 5.22 -1.93 -3.11
N LEU A 28 6.18 -1.00 -3.09
CA LEU A 28 6.59 -0.25 -1.92
C LEU A 28 6.48 1.23 -2.23
N ALA A 29 5.92 1.98 -1.30
CA ALA A 29 5.81 3.43 -1.45
C ALA A 29 5.86 4.13 -0.09
N PHE A 30 6.61 5.22 -0.03
CA PHE A 30 6.60 6.11 1.13
C PHE A 30 5.32 6.95 1.12
N LEU A 31 4.65 7.00 2.25
CA LEU A 31 3.55 7.95 2.48
C LEU A 31 4.10 9.28 2.99
N ASP A 32 5.14 9.19 3.81
CA ASP A 32 5.93 10.27 4.37
C ASP A 32 7.30 9.71 4.81
N GLU A 33 8.13 10.53 5.44
CA GLU A 33 9.47 10.15 5.93
C GLU A 33 9.48 8.99 6.94
N ASN A 34 8.36 8.76 7.62
CA ASN A 34 8.21 7.81 8.71
C ASN A 34 7.19 6.71 8.42
N LYS A 35 6.48 6.74 7.30
CA LYS A 35 5.49 5.74 6.95
C LYS A 35 5.73 5.17 5.56
N LEU A 36 5.66 3.85 5.48
CA LEU A 36 5.83 3.08 4.27
C LEU A 36 4.62 2.18 4.10
N ILE A 37 4.10 2.06 2.88
CA ILE A 37 3.18 1.00 2.54
C ILE A 37 3.88 -0.06 1.71
N MET A 38 3.40 -1.28 1.91
CA MET A 38 3.76 -2.43 1.09
C MET A 38 2.48 -3.10 0.63
N ILE A 39 2.39 -3.33 -0.66
CA ILE A 39 1.31 -4.10 -1.27
C ILE A 39 1.89 -5.47 -1.57
N SER A 40 1.24 -6.48 -1.03
CA SER A 40 1.58 -7.87 -1.28
C SER A 40 0.51 -8.52 -2.13
N LYS A 41 0.97 -9.26 -3.14
CA LYS A 41 0.16 -10.20 -3.93
C LYS A 41 0.32 -11.61 -3.36
N ASP A 42 -0.64 -12.46 -3.72
CA ASP A 42 -0.69 -13.94 -3.65
C ASP A 42 0.26 -14.61 -2.63
N PRO A 43 -0.25 -15.37 -1.64
CA PRO A 43 -1.65 -15.81 -1.46
C PRO A 43 -2.53 -14.84 -0.69
N LEU A 44 -1.96 -13.77 -0.16
CA LEU A 44 -2.63 -12.91 0.82
C LEU A 44 -2.60 -11.48 0.33
N TYR A 45 -3.59 -11.13 -0.50
CA TYR A 45 -3.83 -9.76 -0.97
C TYR A 45 -4.01 -8.82 0.22
N ARG A 46 -2.95 -8.06 0.50
CA ARG A 46 -2.86 -7.25 1.71
C ARG A 46 -2.03 -6.00 1.46
N ILE A 47 -2.50 -4.92 2.05
CA ILE A 47 -1.76 -3.67 2.17
C ILE A 47 -1.26 -3.59 3.60
N TYR A 48 0.04 -3.58 3.77
CA TYR A 48 0.71 -3.45 5.05
C TYR A 48 1.21 -2.03 5.22
N ILE A 49 0.93 -1.44 6.38
CA ILE A 49 1.40 -0.12 6.75
C ILE A 49 2.48 -0.27 7.81
N PHE A 50 3.63 0.35 7.56
CA PHE A 50 4.78 0.36 8.44
C PHE A 50 5.04 1.75 8.96
N THR A 51 5.57 1.83 10.17
CA THR A 51 6.08 3.06 10.75
C THR A 51 7.56 2.91 11.05
N ARG A 52 8.32 3.97 10.79
CA ARG A 52 9.74 4.04 11.06
C ARG A 52 9.95 4.24 12.55
N GLU A 53 10.73 3.36 13.13
CA GLU A 53 11.22 3.46 14.50
C GLU A 53 12.71 3.22 14.49
N ASN A 54 13.48 4.24 14.85
CA ASN A 54 14.93 4.27 14.66
C ASN A 54 15.27 4.04 13.17
N ASN A 55 16.09 3.03 12.88
CA ASN A 55 16.52 2.65 11.53
C ASN A 55 15.73 1.46 10.96
N LYS A 56 14.50 1.24 11.42
CA LYS A 56 13.67 0.10 11.01
C LYS A 56 12.24 0.52 10.72
N PHE A 57 11.66 -0.04 9.67
CA PHE A 57 10.23 0.02 9.42
C PHE A 57 9.56 -1.21 10.04
N ILE A 58 8.64 -0.94 10.98
CA ILE A 58 7.94 -1.95 11.77
C ILE A 58 6.47 -1.96 11.35
N HIS A 59 5.92 -3.15 11.16
CA HIS A 59 4.53 -3.35 10.77
C HIS A 59 3.59 -2.81 11.86
N ARG A 60 2.58 -2.04 11.46
CA ARG A 60 1.59 -1.43 12.35
C ARG A 60 0.16 -1.85 12.07
N SER A 61 -0.22 -1.96 10.80
CA SER A 61 -1.57 -2.37 10.42
C SER A 61 -1.59 -3.08 9.09
N THR A 62 -2.65 -3.86 8.88
CA THR A 62 -2.91 -4.58 7.64
C THR A 62 -4.33 -4.29 7.19
N ILE A 63 -4.47 -3.88 5.93
CA ILE A 63 -5.75 -3.81 5.23
C ILE A 63 -5.84 -5.06 4.37
N LYS A 64 -6.91 -5.83 4.55
CA LYS A 64 -7.24 -6.95 3.66
C LYS A 64 -7.94 -6.39 2.43
N VAL A 65 -7.49 -6.82 1.28
CA VAL A 65 -8.12 -6.54 -0.02
C VAL A 65 -8.56 -7.87 -0.62
N GLU A 66 -9.66 -7.85 -1.38
CA GLU A 66 -10.35 -9.09 -1.75
C GLU A 66 -9.81 -9.71 -3.04
N THR A 67 -9.33 -8.91 -4.01
CA THR A 67 -8.91 -9.46 -5.32
C THR A 67 -7.71 -8.76 -5.97
N TYR A 68 -7.13 -9.43 -6.96
CA TYR A 68 -5.88 -9.05 -7.67
C TYR A 68 -6.05 -7.97 -8.73
N ASP A 69 -7.24 -7.80 -9.30
CA ASP A 69 -7.45 -6.82 -10.39
C ASP A 69 -7.48 -5.38 -9.87
N GLU A 70 -7.08 -5.21 -8.60
CA GLU A 70 -7.06 -3.94 -7.93
C GLU A 70 -5.86 -3.09 -8.34
N LYS A 71 -6.09 -2.03 -9.13
CA LYS A 71 -5.06 -1.01 -9.36
C LYS A 71 -5.00 -0.11 -8.14
N ILE A 72 -3.83 -0.05 -7.51
CA ILE A 72 -3.62 0.75 -6.31
C ILE A 72 -2.85 2.02 -6.64
N PHE A 73 -3.42 3.16 -6.26
CA PHE A 73 -2.83 4.48 -6.45
C PHE A 73 -2.67 5.21 -5.13
N LEU A 74 -1.59 5.97 -5.01
CA LEU A 74 -1.32 6.82 -3.87
C LEU A 74 -1.24 8.26 -4.30
N SER A 75 -1.96 9.13 -3.60
CA SER A 75 -1.88 10.57 -3.82
C SER A 75 -2.14 11.31 -2.53
N ASN A 76 -1.21 12.17 -2.12
CA ASN A 76 -1.37 13.09 -0.98
C ASN A 76 -1.84 12.41 0.32
N GLY A 77 -1.30 11.22 0.65
CA GLY A 77 -1.68 10.45 1.84
C GLY A 77 -3.03 9.72 1.74
N LYS A 78 -3.61 9.68 0.54
CA LYS A 78 -4.81 8.90 0.22
C LYS A 78 -4.44 7.67 -0.61
N LEU A 79 -5.14 6.58 -0.32
CA LEU A 79 -5.05 5.30 -1.01
C LEU A 79 -6.32 5.14 -1.83
N PHE A 80 -6.15 4.92 -3.12
CA PHE A 80 -7.22 4.59 -4.04
C PHE A 80 -7.03 3.15 -4.48
N ILE A 81 -8.08 2.35 -4.34
CA ILE A 81 -8.12 0.96 -4.77
C ILE A 81 -9.21 0.87 -5.81
N TYR A 82 -8.84 0.64 -7.06
CA TYR A 82 -9.77 0.42 -8.15
C TYR A 82 -10.13 -1.06 -8.21
N ASP A 83 -11.38 -1.45 -7.98
CA ASP A 83 -11.89 -2.80 -8.23
C ASP A 83 -12.49 -2.86 -9.64
N GLU A 84 -11.81 -3.60 -10.53
CA GLU A 84 -12.24 -3.77 -11.93
C GLU A 84 -13.54 -4.55 -12.08
N ASN A 85 -13.77 -5.56 -11.23
CA ASN A 85 -14.95 -6.40 -11.29
C ASN A 85 -16.21 -5.64 -10.88
N LEU A 86 -16.07 -4.73 -9.90
CA LEU A 86 -17.17 -3.89 -9.41
C LEU A 86 -17.29 -2.54 -10.14
N GLY A 87 -16.34 -2.17 -11.00
CA GLY A 87 -16.30 -0.84 -11.63
C GLY A 87 -16.25 0.27 -10.57
N SER A 88 -15.44 0.08 -9.52
CA SER A 88 -15.47 0.97 -8.36
C SER A 88 -14.08 1.41 -7.93
N ILE A 89 -13.99 2.59 -7.31
CA ILE A 89 -12.79 3.03 -6.60
C ILE A 89 -13.15 3.27 -5.14
N THR A 90 -12.46 2.62 -4.22
CA THR A 90 -12.51 2.99 -2.80
C THR A 90 -11.40 3.99 -2.51
N LYS A 91 -11.68 4.98 -1.67
CA LYS A 91 -10.72 5.97 -1.18
C LYS A 91 -10.58 5.84 0.33
N TRP A 92 -9.33 5.75 0.76
CA TRP A 92 -8.96 5.61 2.17
C TRP A 92 -7.99 6.71 2.58
N ASP A 93 -8.17 7.22 3.79
CA ASP A 93 -7.15 7.99 4.47
C ASP A 93 -6.13 7.03 5.08
N ILE A 94 -4.90 7.05 4.57
CA ILE A 94 -3.87 6.11 5.01
C ILE A 94 -3.28 6.52 6.36
N ARG A 95 -3.35 7.81 6.71
CA ARG A 95 -2.81 8.31 7.97
C ARG A 95 -3.58 7.76 9.16
N THR A 96 -4.89 7.64 9.00
CA THR A 96 -5.86 7.14 9.98
C THR A 96 -6.32 5.71 9.70
N SER A 97 -5.96 5.14 8.55
CA SER A 97 -6.43 3.85 8.03
C SER A 97 -7.96 3.76 7.94
N LYS A 98 -8.62 4.89 7.62
CA LYS A 98 -10.08 4.96 7.56
C LYS A 98 -10.57 5.05 6.12
N PHE A 99 -11.64 4.32 5.84
CA PHE A 99 -12.42 4.50 4.62
C PHE A 99 -13.02 5.91 4.59
N GLU A 100 -12.91 6.59 3.45
CA GLU A 100 -13.47 7.94 3.25
C GLU A 100 -14.62 7.93 2.25
N ALA A 101 -14.47 7.23 1.12
CA ALA A 101 -15.45 7.29 0.04
C ALA A 101 -15.40 6.04 -0.85
N TYR A 102 -16.52 5.80 -1.54
CA TYR A 102 -16.69 4.79 -2.56
C TYR A 102 -17.25 5.45 -3.81
N PHE A 103 -16.54 5.31 -4.92
CA PHE A 103 -16.91 5.83 -6.22
C PHE A 103 -17.35 4.68 -7.09
N LEU A 104 -18.58 4.72 -7.57
CA LEU A 104 -19.08 3.82 -8.61
C LEU A 104 -18.98 4.55 -9.95
N PHE A 105 -18.51 3.85 -10.96
CA PHE A 105 -18.63 4.31 -12.34
C PHE A 105 -19.04 3.15 -13.21
N ASP A 106 -19.86 3.46 -14.19
CA ASP A 106 -20.17 2.51 -15.25
C ASP A 106 -18.93 2.41 -16.15
N ASN A 107 -18.28 1.25 -16.16
CA ASN A 107 -17.13 1.00 -17.03
C ASN A 107 -17.52 0.83 -18.50
N SER A 108 -18.81 0.96 -18.84
CA SER A 108 -19.31 0.99 -20.23
C SER A 108 -19.32 2.37 -20.89
N PHE A 109 -18.89 3.43 -20.20
CA PHE A 109 -18.71 4.73 -20.84
C PHE A 109 -17.54 4.71 -21.82
N ASP A 110 -17.86 4.69 -23.12
CA ASP A 110 -16.93 4.95 -24.21
C ASP A 110 -16.51 6.42 -24.13
N VAL A 111 -15.21 6.67 -24.02
CA VAL A 111 -14.66 8.03 -24.01
C VAL A 111 -14.07 8.27 -25.40
N ASP A 112 -14.83 8.99 -26.23
CA ASP A 112 -14.37 9.50 -27.54
C ASP A 112 -13.09 10.36 -27.43
#